data_AF-A0AAI8FUF2-F1
#
_entry.id   AF-A0AAI8FUF2-F1
#
_cell.length_a   1.000
_cell.length_b   1.000
_cell.length_c   1.000
_cell.angle_alpha   90.00
_cell.angle_beta   90.00
_cell.angle_gamma   90.00
#
_symmetry.space_group_name_H-M   'P 1'
#
loop_
_entity.id
_entity.type
_entity.pdbx_description
1 polymer ?
#
loop_
_entity_poly.entity_id
_entity_poly.type
_entity_poly.pdbx_seq_one_letter_code
_entity_poly.pdbx_strand_id
1 'polypeptide(L)'
;MLSNSKKTIICGFSFFCIWIFGTLALYSKYSLYVDVLENIKWSHHLSIVYDKHPIMGSLLIKLVLYVTSNLMLAGLICSCICMLIVIVFLYKLLKLYFNQNTTLFLIILALLSSVFGDYSFVQFNQNVILLPFWIMTCYYFVLVTKHNLLKDWILLAIVAALGMYSKFEIGLLILIISCFLVGSINKKILPNW
;
A
#
# COMPACT_ATOMS: atom_id res chain seq x y z
N MET A 1 -21.18 -19.46 6.04
CA MET A 1 -19.77 -19.29 6.44
C MET A 1 -19.11 -18.23 5.56
N LEU A 2 -18.45 -17.21 6.13
CA LEU A 2 -17.71 -16.21 5.37
C LEU A 2 -16.57 -16.86 4.56
N SER A 3 -16.36 -16.45 3.31
CA SER A 3 -15.20 -16.87 2.53
C SER A 3 -13.92 -16.46 3.24
N ASN A 4 -12.86 -17.25 3.15
CA ASN A 4 -11.63 -16.98 3.90
C ASN A 4 -10.96 -15.66 3.51
N SER A 5 -11.16 -15.17 2.27
CA SER A 5 -10.78 -13.81 1.87
C SER A 5 -11.46 -12.73 2.71
N LYS A 6 -12.77 -12.90 2.99
CA LYS A 6 -13.51 -11.98 3.86
C LYS A 6 -12.99 -12.05 5.29
N LYS A 7 -12.61 -13.23 5.79
CA LYS A 7 -12.00 -13.38 7.12
C LYS A 7 -10.67 -12.64 7.24
N THR A 8 -9.81 -12.69 6.22
CA THR A 8 -8.55 -11.94 6.20
C THR A 8 -8.78 -10.44 6.23
N ILE A 9 -9.73 -9.94 5.44
CA ILE A 9 -10.12 -8.52 5.44
C ILE A 9 -10.63 -8.10 6.82
N ILE A 10 -11.53 -8.90 7.42
CA ILE A 10 -12.07 -8.63 8.76
C ILE A 10 -10.95 -8.62 9.80
N CYS A 11 -10.03 -9.58 9.76
CA CYS A 11 -8.90 -9.64 10.68
C CYS A 11 -7.99 -8.41 10.57
N GLY A 12 -7.59 -8.05 9.35
CA GLY A 12 -6.78 -6.85 9.10
C GLY A 12 -7.51 -5.57 9.54
N PHE A 13 -8.80 -5.45 9.24
CA PHE A 13 -9.62 -4.33 9.67
C PHE A 13 -9.71 -4.23 11.20
N SER A 14 -9.99 -5.33 11.89
CA SER A 14 -10.01 -5.37 13.35
C SER A 14 -8.65 -4.99 13.95
N PHE A 15 -7.55 -5.51 13.39
CA PHE A 15 -6.20 -5.17 13.81
C PHE A 15 -5.93 -3.65 13.72
N PHE A 16 -6.27 -3.01 12.60
CA PHE A 16 -6.06 -1.58 12.45
C PHE A 16 -7.03 -0.73 13.25
N CYS A 17 -8.25 -1.20 13.51
CA CYS A 17 -9.14 -0.54 14.47
C CYS A 17 -8.51 -0.51 15.86
N ILE A 18 -7.93 -1.62 16.32
CA ILE A 18 -7.20 -1.66 17.60
C ILE A 18 -6.06 -0.64 17.59
N TRP A 19 -5.31 -0.54 16.49
CA TRP A 19 -4.26 0.47 16.37
C TRP A 19 -4.78 1.90 16.39
N ILE A 20 -5.88 2.21 15.72
CA ILE A 20 -6.47 3.57 15.73
C ILE A 20 -6.89 3.94 17.15
N PHE A 21 -7.70 3.09 17.80
CA PHE A 21 -8.20 3.37 19.15
C PHE A 21 -7.08 3.36 20.20
N GLY A 22 -6.14 2.42 20.11
CA GLY A 22 -4.97 2.37 20.98
C GLY A 22 -4.10 3.60 20.84
N THR A 23 -3.83 4.05 19.60
CA THR A 23 -3.06 5.28 19.35
C THR A 23 -3.79 6.50 19.92
N LEU A 24 -5.09 6.65 19.67
CA LEU A 24 -5.88 7.76 20.21
C LEU A 24 -5.92 7.79 21.75
N ALA A 25 -5.89 6.63 22.39
CA ALA A 25 -5.88 6.51 23.85
C ALA A 25 -4.51 6.84 24.46
N LEU A 26 -3.41 6.51 23.78
CA LEU A 26 -2.05 6.64 24.29
C LEU A 26 -1.33 7.93 23.85
N TYR A 27 -1.70 8.50 22.71
CA TYR A 27 -1.03 9.66 22.10
C TYR A 27 -1.87 10.93 22.19
N SER A 28 -1.21 12.04 22.51
CA SER A 28 -1.83 13.37 22.49
C SER A 28 -1.98 13.89 21.07
N LYS A 29 -3.00 14.73 20.81
CA LYS A 29 -3.19 15.41 19.51
C LYS A 29 -1.99 16.25 19.04
N TYR A 30 -1.09 16.61 19.95
CA TYR A 30 0.13 17.37 19.65
C TYR A 30 1.34 16.50 19.28
N SER A 31 1.21 15.18 19.33
CA SER A 31 2.30 14.22 19.07
C SER A 31 2.38 13.78 17.60
N LEU A 32 1.92 14.64 16.67
CA LEU A 32 1.97 14.33 15.24
C LEU A 32 3.41 14.34 14.75
N TYR A 33 3.76 13.28 14.02
CA TYR A 33 5.04 13.18 13.36
C TYR A 33 5.17 14.21 12.23
N VAL A 34 6.41 14.64 11.97
CA VAL A 34 6.72 15.68 10.99
C VAL A 34 6.19 15.33 9.61
N ASP A 35 6.35 14.10 9.15
CA ASP A 35 5.87 13.66 7.83
C ASP A 35 4.34 13.76 7.69
N VAL A 36 3.59 13.51 8.79
CA VAL A 36 2.13 13.70 8.82
C VAL A 36 1.79 15.18 8.68
N LEU A 37 2.47 16.04 9.45
CA LEU A 37 2.26 17.49 9.43
C LEU A 37 2.58 18.10 8.07
N GLU A 38 3.62 17.63 7.39
CA GLU A 38 3.97 18.07 6.04
C GLU A 38 2.87 17.71 5.03
N ASN A 39 2.40 16.45 5.04
CA ASN A 39 1.29 16.04 4.18
C ASN A 39 0.01 16.83 4.46
N ILE A 40 -0.27 17.17 5.73
CA ILE A 40 -1.37 18.06 6.12
C ILE A 40 -1.17 19.46 5.54
N LYS A 41 0.01 20.05 5.71
CA LYS A 41 0.33 21.39 5.20
C LYS A 41 0.14 21.44 3.67
N TRP A 42 0.66 20.45 2.97
CA TRP A 42 0.53 20.30 1.53
C TRP A 42 -0.93 20.06 1.08
N SER A 43 -1.76 19.40 1.88
CA SER A 43 -3.18 19.16 1.56
C SER A 43 -3.99 20.45 1.35
N HIS A 44 -3.58 21.55 2.00
CA HIS A 44 -4.20 22.86 1.82
C HIS A 44 -3.88 23.49 0.46
N HIS A 45 -2.70 23.21 -0.10
CA HIS A 45 -2.23 23.76 -1.38
C HIS A 45 -1.69 22.63 -2.27
N LEU A 46 -2.60 21.89 -2.92
CA LEU A 46 -2.23 20.76 -3.74
C LEU A 46 -1.35 21.17 -4.93
N SER A 47 -0.17 20.55 -5.04
CA SER A 47 0.68 20.58 -6.23
C SER A 47 1.06 19.15 -6.63
N ILE A 48 1.41 18.97 -7.91
CA ILE A 48 1.76 17.64 -8.45
C ILE A 48 3.03 17.08 -7.76
N VAL A 49 3.98 17.97 -7.45
CA VAL A 49 5.23 17.68 -6.74
C VAL A 49 5.52 18.83 -5.77
N TYR A 50 6.02 18.51 -4.58
CA TYR A 50 6.53 19.44 -3.57
C TYR A 50 8.06 19.35 -3.46
N ASP A 51 8.64 20.07 -2.52
CA ASP A 51 10.09 20.17 -2.30
C ASP A 51 10.83 18.82 -2.24
N LYS A 52 10.17 17.77 -1.73
CA LYS A 52 10.77 16.42 -1.60
C LYS A 52 9.86 15.25 -2.00
N HIS A 53 8.54 15.45 -2.10
CA HIS A 53 7.59 14.36 -2.30
C HIS A 53 6.54 14.67 -3.38
N PRO A 54 6.10 13.65 -4.14
CA PRO A 54 4.93 13.71 -4.99
C PRO A 54 3.58 13.84 -4.24
N ILE A 55 2.52 14.17 -4.98
CA ILE A 55 1.20 14.59 -4.45
C ILE A 55 0.43 13.57 -3.60
N MET A 56 0.59 12.26 -3.79
CA MET A 56 -0.43 11.27 -3.37
C MET A 56 -0.76 11.31 -1.87
N GLY A 57 0.24 11.52 -1.01
CA GLY A 57 0.03 11.64 0.44
C GLY A 57 -0.87 12.82 0.81
N SER A 58 -0.54 14.01 0.32
CA SER A 58 -1.32 15.24 0.55
C SER A 58 -2.74 15.16 -0.01
N LEU A 59 -2.92 14.47 -1.14
CA LEU A 59 -4.23 14.26 -1.76
C LEU A 59 -5.10 13.32 -0.91
N LEU A 60 -4.54 12.21 -0.43
CA LEU A 60 -5.24 11.30 0.48
C LEU A 60 -5.65 12.00 1.78
N ILE A 61 -4.74 12.77 2.40
CA ILE A 61 -5.06 13.54 3.60
C ILE A 61 -6.19 14.54 3.33
N LYS A 62 -6.15 15.28 2.21
CA LYS A 62 -7.21 16.25 1.87
C LYS A 62 -8.58 15.58 1.80
N LEU A 63 -8.66 14.42 1.15
CA LEU A 63 -9.91 13.67 1.02
C LEU A 63 -10.44 13.20 2.37
N VAL A 64 -9.55 12.72 3.26
CA VAL A 64 -9.97 12.25 4.59
C VAL A 64 -10.33 13.43 5.51
N LEU A 65 -9.58 14.54 5.46
CA LEU A 65 -9.87 15.75 6.23
C LEU A 65 -11.23 16.36 5.87
N TYR A 66 -11.64 16.26 4.60
CA TYR A 66 -12.98 16.66 4.18
C TYR A 66 -14.10 15.95 4.95
N VAL A 67 -13.84 14.71 5.41
CA VAL A 67 -14.81 13.90 6.16
C VAL A 67 -14.63 14.03 7.68
N THR A 68 -13.40 13.98 8.18
CA THR A 68 -13.15 13.91 9.64
C THR A 68 -12.92 15.24 10.32
N SER A 69 -12.44 16.25 9.59
CA SER A 69 -11.95 17.54 10.13
C SER A 69 -10.89 17.44 11.25
N ASN A 70 -10.40 16.23 11.56
CA ASN A 70 -9.43 15.98 12.64
C ASN A 70 -8.10 15.52 12.03
N LEU A 71 -7.06 16.32 12.24
CA LEU A 71 -5.72 16.13 11.69
C LEU A 71 -5.09 14.79 12.05
N MET A 72 -5.14 14.41 13.32
CA MET A 72 -4.56 13.15 13.80
C MET A 72 -5.33 11.95 13.27
N LEU A 73 -6.65 12.03 13.33
CA LEU A 73 -7.51 10.97 12.81
C LEU A 73 -7.34 10.81 11.30
N ALA A 74 -7.13 11.89 10.55
CA ALA A 74 -6.89 11.83 9.12
C ALA A 74 -5.62 11.04 8.79
N GLY A 75 -4.48 11.34 9.45
CA GLY A 75 -3.24 10.59 9.27
C GLY A 75 -3.41 9.09 9.57
N LEU A 76 -4.05 8.76 10.70
CA LEU A 76 -4.29 7.37 11.10
C LEU A 76 -5.21 6.61 10.13
N ILE A 77 -6.29 7.25 9.65
CA ILE A 77 -7.19 6.66 8.67
C ILE A 77 -6.48 6.45 7.33
N CYS A 78 -5.71 7.43 6.86
CA CYS A 78 -4.94 7.28 5.62
C CYS A 78 -3.94 6.12 5.72
N SER A 79 -3.22 6.01 6.84
CA SER A 79 -2.31 4.89 7.12
C SER A 79 -3.06 3.55 7.12
N CYS A 80 -4.18 3.47 7.83
CA CYS A 80 -5.04 2.29 7.87
C CYS A 80 -5.50 1.86 6.46
N ILE A 81 -5.95 2.81 5.62
CA ILE A 81 -6.35 2.54 4.23
C ILE A 81 -5.18 1.95 3.44
N CYS A 82 -3.99 2.57 3.50
CA CYS A 82 -2.81 2.05 2.82
C CYS A 82 -2.49 0.62 3.26
N MET A 83 -2.45 0.38 4.56
CA MET A 83 -2.05 -0.90 5.13
C MET A 83 -3.08 -2.02 4.89
N LEU A 84 -4.37 -1.69 4.87
CA LEU A 84 -5.42 -2.61 4.44
C LEU A 84 -5.26 -3.04 2.99
N ILE A 85 -5.00 -2.08 2.08
CA ILE A 85 -4.73 -2.40 0.67
C ILE A 85 -3.53 -3.33 0.58
N VAL A 86 -2.47 -3.06 1.34
CA VAL A 86 -1.27 -3.90 1.35
C VAL A 86 -1.60 -5.34 1.75
N ILE A 87 -2.30 -5.56 2.86
CA ILE A 87 -2.67 -6.92 3.32
C ILE A 87 -3.55 -7.63 2.29
N VAL A 88 -4.51 -6.92 1.68
CA VAL A 88 -5.40 -7.51 0.68
C VAL A 88 -4.62 -8.00 -0.53
N PHE A 89 -3.72 -7.17 -1.08
CA PHE A 89 -2.93 -7.54 -2.25
C PHE A 89 -1.80 -8.52 -1.92
N LEU A 90 -1.23 -8.46 -0.72
CA LEU A 90 -0.30 -9.48 -0.23
C LEU A 90 -1.00 -10.84 -0.12
N TYR A 91 -2.21 -10.91 0.43
CA TYR A 91 -2.99 -12.16 0.49
C TYR A 91 -3.28 -12.69 -0.91
N LYS A 92 -3.70 -11.81 -1.84
CA LYS A 92 -3.96 -12.19 -3.23
C LYS A 92 -2.69 -12.73 -3.91
N LEU A 93 -1.55 -12.09 -3.71
CA LEU A 93 -0.27 -12.50 -4.26
C LEU A 93 0.18 -13.86 -3.71
N LEU A 94 0.18 -14.03 -2.38
CA LEU A 94 0.59 -15.28 -1.73
C LEU A 94 -0.29 -16.46 -2.15
N LYS A 95 -1.60 -16.23 -2.32
CA LYS A 95 -2.54 -17.27 -2.77
C LYS A 95 -2.26 -17.80 -4.19
N LEU A 96 -1.49 -17.08 -5.01
CA LEU A 96 -1.06 -17.56 -6.32
C LEU A 96 0.01 -18.67 -6.24
N TYR A 97 0.62 -18.88 -5.07
CA TYR A 97 1.75 -19.80 -4.88
C TYR A 97 1.55 -20.79 -3.73
N PHE A 98 0.77 -20.39 -2.72
CA PHE A 98 0.68 -21.12 -1.46
C PHE A 98 -0.74 -21.62 -1.21
N ASN A 99 -0.84 -22.71 -0.43
CA ASN A 99 -2.14 -23.18 0.05
C ASN A 99 -2.74 -22.19 1.08
N GLN A 100 -4.01 -22.41 1.44
CA GLN A 100 -4.74 -21.46 2.28
C GLN A 100 -4.12 -21.29 3.68
N ASN A 101 -3.65 -22.38 4.30
CA ASN A 101 -3.14 -22.33 5.68
C ASN A 101 -1.80 -21.60 5.74
N THR A 102 -0.90 -21.91 4.80
CA THR A 102 0.40 -21.22 4.67
C THR A 102 0.21 -19.74 4.33
N THR A 103 -0.73 -19.41 3.44
CA THR A 103 -1.06 -18.01 3.12
C THR A 103 -1.51 -17.24 4.37
N LEU A 104 -2.42 -17.80 5.17
CA LEU A 104 -2.89 -17.13 6.39
C LEU A 104 -1.78 -16.97 7.42
N PHE A 105 -0.94 -18.00 7.60
CA PHE A 105 0.21 -17.94 8.49
C PHE A 105 1.18 -16.81 8.08
N LEU A 106 1.51 -16.70 6.79
CA LEU A 106 2.38 -15.62 6.28
C LEU A 106 1.76 -14.22 6.47
N ILE A 107 0.43 -14.09 6.32
CA ILE A 107 -0.25 -12.81 6.59
C ILE A 107 -0.17 -12.44 8.08
N ILE A 108 -0.33 -13.40 8.98
CA ILE A 108 -0.18 -13.17 10.42
C ILE A 108 1.26 -12.76 10.76
N LEU A 109 2.26 -13.44 10.18
CA LEU A 109 3.67 -13.05 10.33
C LEU A 109 3.94 -11.63 9.80
N ALA A 110 3.38 -11.27 8.64
CA ALA A 110 3.51 -9.93 8.09
C ALA A 110 2.91 -8.88 9.04
N LEU A 111 1.72 -9.14 9.59
CA LEU A 111 1.06 -8.28 10.57
C LEU A 111 1.87 -8.05 11.85
N LEU A 112 2.69 -9.01 12.25
CA LEU A 112 3.58 -8.91 13.41
C LEU A 112 4.89 -8.13 13.12
N SER A 113 5.18 -7.83 11.85
CA SER A 113 6.37 -7.07 11.50
C SER A 113 6.25 -5.59 11.88
N SER A 114 7.38 -4.92 12.07
CA SER A 114 7.47 -3.47 12.35
C SER A 114 6.97 -2.58 11.20
N VAL A 115 6.71 -3.17 10.03
CA VAL A 115 6.05 -2.46 8.93
C VAL A 115 4.59 -2.21 9.29
N PHE A 116 3.92 -3.17 9.93
CA PHE A 116 2.50 -3.11 10.28
C PHE A 116 2.22 -2.74 11.73
N GLY A 117 3.17 -3.01 12.63
CA GLY A 117 3.13 -2.58 14.02
C GLY A 117 4.07 -1.42 14.27
N ASP A 118 3.67 -0.53 15.18
CA ASP A 118 4.49 0.54 15.77
C ASP A 118 4.61 1.82 14.92
N TYR A 119 5.84 2.27 14.67
CA TYR A 119 6.15 3.58 14.10
C TYR A 119 5.51 3.80 12.72
N SER A 120 5.62 2.81 11.83
CA SER A 120 5.12 2.91 10.45
C SER A 120 3.62 3.22 10.40
N PHE A 121 2.82 2.72 11.36
CA PHE A 121 1.38 2.94 11.36
C PHE A 121 1.02 4.39 11.72
N VAL A 122 1.66 4.96 12.75
CA VAL A 122 1.31 6.30 13.29
C VAL A 122 1.89 7.43 12.43
N GLN A 123 2.93 7.16 11.66
CA GLN A 123 3.69 8.17 10.94
C GLN A 123 3.12 8.65 9.60
N PHE A 124 2.14 7.95 9.01
CA PHE A 124 1.64 8.17 7.65
C PHE A 124 2.63 8.94 6.75
N ASN A 125 3.73 8.27 6.39
CA ASN A 125 4.83 8.87 5.64
C ASN A 125 4.88 8.34 4.21
N GLN A 126 5.82 8.85 3.39
CA GLN A 126 5.90 8.47 1.97
C GLN A 126 6.15 6.98 1.74
N ASN A 127 6.78 6.28 2.70
CA ASN A 127 6.97 4.83 2.60
C ASN A 127 5.64 4.10 2.75
N VAL A 128 4.82 4.49 3.74
CA VAL A 128 3.47 3.93 3.95
C VAL A 128 2.59 4.17 2.73
N ILE A 129 2.66 5.37 2.14
CA ILE A 129 1.89 5.73 0.95
C ILE A 129 2.34 4.91 -0.27
N LEU A 130 3.63 4.58 -0.38
CA LEU A 130 4.19 3.79 -1.48
C LEU A 130 3.81 2.31 -1.42
N LEU A 131 3.81 1.70 -0.22
CA LEU A 131 3.55 0.27 -0.02
C LEU A 131 2.36 -0.31 -0.81
N PRO A 132 1.15 0.31 -0.82
CA PRO A 132 0.03 -0.23 -1.59
C PRO A 132 0.35 -0.31 -3.08
N PHE A 133 1.00 0.70 -3.66
CA PHE A 133 1.38 0.70 -5.08
C PHE A 133 2.48 -0.32 -5.36
N TRP A 134 3.43 -0.49 -4.44
CA TRP A 134 4.50 -1.47 -4.57
C TRP A 134 3.94 -2.89 -4.68
N ILE A 135 3.13 -3.32 -3.71
CA ILE A 135 2.59 -4.69 -3.70
C ILE A 135 1.59 -4.92 -4.84
N MET A 136 0.78 -3.92 -5.19
CA MET A 136 -0.12 -4.01 -6.34
C MET A 136 0.67 -4.16 -7.65
N THR A 137 1.79 -3.44 -7.81
CA THR A 137 2.67 -3.55 -8.98
C THR A 137 3.24 -4.97 -9.08
N CYS A 138 3.76 -5.53 -7.99
CA CYS A 138 4.22 -6.92 -7.94
C CYS A 138 3.10 -7.92 -8.28
N TYR A 139 1.90 -7.70 -7.74
CA TYR A 139 0.74 -8.57 -7.99
C TYR A 139 0.31 -8.58 -9.46
N TYR A 140 0.11 -7.42 -10.07
CA TYR A 140 -0.30 -7.35 -11.47
C TYR A 140 0.81 -7.80 -12.42
N PHE A 141 2.07 -7.55 -12.09
CA PHE A 141 3.20 -8.08 -12.84
C PHE A 141 3.18 -9.61 -12.87
N VAL A 142 2.97 -10.26 -11.72
CA VAL A 142 2.82 -11.72 -11.67
C VAL A 142 1.63 -12.19 -12.50
N LEU A 143 0.47 -11.54 -12.42
CA LEU A 143 -0.70 -11.91 -13.24
C LEU A 143 -0.44 -11.77 -14.74
N VAL A 144 0.24 -10.71 -15.14
CA VAL A 144 0.68 -10.50 -16.53
C VAL A 144 1.55 -11.65 -17.00
N THR A 145 2.54 -12.06 -16.20
CA THR A 145 3.43 -13.17 -16.57
C THR A 145 2.71 -14.53 -16.63
N LYS A 146 1.68 -14.75 -15.79
CA LYS A 146 0.94 -16.01 -15.73
C LYS A 146 -0.18 -16.13 -16.78
N HIS A 147 -0.94 -15.05 -17.00
CA HIS A 147 -2.17 -15.10 -17.80
C HIS A 147 -2.11 -14.26 -19.08
N ASN A 148 -1.18 -13.31 -19.15
CA ASN A 148 -1.00 -12.41 -20.29
C ASN A 148 -2.29 -11.73 -20.79
N LEU A 149 -3.16 -11.31 -19.86
CA LEU A 149 -4.40 -10.62 -20.17
C LEU A 149 -4.17 -9.11 -20.25
N LEU A 150 -4.71 -8.47 -21.28
CA LEU A 150 -4.59 -7.02 -21.50
C LEU A 150 -5.08 -6.18 -20.31
N LYS A 151 -6.12 -6.65 -19.59
CA LYS A 151 -6.61 -5.98 -18.38
C LYS A 151 -5.53 -5.86 -17.29
N ASP A 152 -4.70 -6.88 -17.13
CA ASP A 152 -3.69 -6.94 -16.06
C ASP A 152 -2.49 -6.06 -16.43
N TRP A 153 -2.18 -5.94 -17.73
CA TRP A 153 -1.22 -4.97 -18.26
C TRP A 153 -1.65 -3.52 -18.00
N ILE A 154 -2.91 -3.19 -18.28
CA ILE A 154 -3.46 -1.85 -18.01
C ILE A 154 -3.40 -1.54 -16.51
N LEU A 155 -3.82 -2.49 -15.66
CA LEU A 155 -3.79 -2.31 -14.21
C LEU A 155 -2.36 -2.16 -13.69
N LEU A 156 -1.41 -2.94 -14.20
CA LEU A 156 0.02 -2.78 -13.88
C LEU A 156 0.51 -1.37 -14.20
N ALA A 157 0.23 -0.87 -15.41
CA ALA A 157 0.65 0.46 -15.84
C ALA A 157 0.03 1.57 -14.98
N ILE A 158 -1.28 1.49 -14.70
CA ILE A 158 -1.99 2.47 -13.85
C ILE A 158 -1.40 2.50 -12.45
N VAL A 159 -1.25 1.35 -11.81
CA VAL A 159 -0.73 1.26 -10.44
C VAL A 159 0.71 1.75 -10.36
N ALA A 160 1.56 1.37 -11.31
CA ALA A 160 2.94 1.82 -11.37
C ALA A 160 3.03 3.35 -11.54
N ALA A 161 2.21 3.93 -12.43
CA ALA A 161 2.14 5.36 -12.64
C ALA A 161 1.63 6.11 -11.40
N LEU A 162 0.58 5.62 -10.75
CA LEU A 162 0.10 6.18 -9.47
C LEU A 162 1.16 6.05 -8.37
N GLY A 163 1.93 4.96 -8.37
CA GLY A 163 3.06 4.79 -7.48
C GLY A 163 4.14 5.85 -7.66
N MET A 164 4.40 6.33 -8.87
CA MET A 164 5.34 7.45 -9.09
C MET A 164 4.86 8.74 -8.42
N TYR A 165 3.53 8.93 -8.31
CA TYR A 165 2.92 10.02 -7.54
C TYR A 165 2.91 9.77 -6.03
N SER A 166 3.35 8.62 -5.55
CA SER A 166 3.67 8.38 -4.15
C SER A 166 5.16 8.62 -3.90
N LYS A 167 6.07 7.79 -4.38
CA LYS A 167 7.50 7.97 -4.14
C LYS A 167 8.26 7.49 -5.37
N PHE A 168 9.21 8.31 -5.83
CA PHE A 168 10.00 8.01 -7.03
C PHE A 168 10.82 6.72 -6.91
N GLU A 169 11.01 6.19 -5.71
CA GLU A 169 11.66 4.91 -5.46
C GLU A 169 10.98 3.75 -6.19
N ILE A 170 9.66 3.83 -6.47
CA ILE A 170 8.98 2.83 -7.31
C ILE A 170 9.57 2.76 -8.73
N GLY A 171 10.23 3.82 -9.20
CA GLY A 171 10.92 3.84 -10.49
C GLY A 171 11.96 2.73 -10.62
N LEU A 172 12.61 2.34 -9.51
CA LEU A 172 13.52 1.19 -9.48
C LEU A 172 12.78 -0.12 -9.75
N LEU A 173 11.62 -0.32 -9.12
CA LEU A 173 10.78 -1.50 -9.35
C LEU A 173 10.30 -1.56 -10.81
N ILE A 174 9.85 -0.43 -11.35
CA ILE A 174 9.41 -0.30 -12.75
C ILE A 174 10.57 -0.64 -13.70
N LEU A 175 11.77 -0.12 -13.42
CA LEU A 175 12.96 -0.38 -14.22
C LEU A 175 13.32 -1.87 -14.22
N ILE A 176 13.34 -2.52 -13.05
CA ILE A 176 13.65 -3.95 -12.93
C ILE A 176 12.62 -4.79 -13.70
N ILE A 177 11.32 -4.49 -13.55
CA ILE A 177 10.25 -5.15 -14.30
C ILE A 177 10.43 -4.96 -15.80
N SER A 178 10.75 -3.74 -16.24
CA SER A 178 10.95 -3.42 -17.65
C SER A 178 12.15 -4.17 -18.24
N CYS A 179 13.28 -4.20 -17.53
CA CYS A 179 14.46 -4.97 -17.92
C CYS A 179 14.16 -6.47 -18.01
N PHE A 180 13.42 -7.03 -17.04
CA PHE A 180 12.98 -8.42 -17.09
C PHE A 180 12.13 -8.69 -18.32
N LEU A 181 11.13 -7.85 -18.59
CA LEU A 181 10.23 -8.02 -19.72
C LEU A 181 11.00 -7.97 -21.04
N VAL A 182 11.86 -6.98 -21.25
CA VAL A 182 12.70 -6.88 -22.47
C VAL A 182 13.60 -8.11 -22.64
N GLY A 183 14.25 -8.56 -21.55
CA GLY A 183 15.07 -9.77 -21.58
C GLY A 183 14.28 -11.05 -21.87
N SER A 184 12.99 -11.07 -21.55
CA SER A 184 12.06 -12.18 -21.81
C SER A 184 11.44 -12.17 -23.20
N ILE A 185 11.64 -11.13 -24.02
CA ILE A 185 11.07 -11.08 -25.39
C ILE A 185 11.70 -12.15 -26.29
N ASN A 186 13.02 -12.36 -26.17
CA ASN A 186 13.78 -13.26 -27.07
C ASN A 186 13.88 -14.70 -26.57
N LYS A 187 13.63 -14.92 -25.28
CA LYS A 187 13.58 -16.26 -24.71
C LYS A 187 12.10 -16.53 -24.46
N LYS A 188 11.50 -17.59 -25.00
CA LYS A 188 10.12 -18.02 -24.63
C LYS A 188 10.05 -18.43 -23.14
N ILE A 189 10.34 -17.49 -22.23
CA ILE A 189 10.38 -17.61 -20.77
C ILE A 189 9.23 -16.76 -20.25
N LEU A 190 8.04 -17.00 -20.78
CA LEU A 190 6.86 -16.88 -19.94
C LEU A 190 6.74 -18.26 -19.31
N PRO A 191 7.15 -18.41 -18.05
CA PRO A 191 7.19 -19.72 -17.46
C PRO A 191 5.76 -20.25 -17.32
N ASN A 192 5.54 -21.45 -17.84
CA ASN A 192 4.32 -22.23 -17.62
C ASN A 192 4.32 -22.71 -16.16
N TRP A 193 3.96 -21.85 -15.20
CA TRP A 193 3.69 -22.25 -13.81
C TRP A 193 2.19 -22.36 -13.57
#